data_AF-A0AAD6X1H4-F1
#
_entry.id   AF-A0AAD6X1H4-F1
#
_cell.length_a   1.000
_cell.length_b   1.000
_cell.length_c   1.000
_cell.angle_alpha   90.00
_cell.angle_beta   90.00
_cell.angle_gamma   90.00
#
_symmetry.space_group_name_H-M   'P 1'
#
loop_
_entity.id
_entity.type
_entity.pdbx_description
1 polymer ?
#
loop_
_entity_poly.entity_id
_entity_poly.type
_entity_poly.pdbx_seq_one_letter_code
_entity_poly.pdbx_strand_id
1 'polypeptide(L)'
;MFEHFSPRHLPALFITTTMTLGGMWPMLNARRAMLEFGLPARIAENPAAAPVMVVGTVRTTIIGLLMLNFYARGQLEVVDTIMAVTGAYAGLVDSYVVWEEGNPSKAVFRLVSSWLIAAWGVAGMTAGRPRWNRSDFLRTW
;
A
#
# COMPACT_ATOMS: atom_id res chain seq x y z
N MET A 1 -8.40 -4.01 -21.92
CA MET A 1 -7.77 -3.70 -20.61
C MET A 1 -7.77 -2.19 -20.29
N PHE A 2 -7.53 -1.30 -21.28
CA PHE A 2 -7.48 0.16 -21.07
C PHE A 2 -8.77 0.93 -21.40
N GLU A 3 -9.82 0.28 -21.92
CA GLU A 3 -11.09 0.95 -22.28
C GLU A 3 -11.87 1.50 -21.07
N HIS A 4 -11.51 1.09 -19.84
CA HIS A 4 -12.12 1.56 -18.59
C HIS A 4 -11.20 2.51 -17.82
N PHE A 5 -10.12 3.01 -18.44
CA PHE A 5 -9.18 3.88 -17.77
C PHE A 5 -9.81 5.25 -17.50
N SER A 6 -10.13 5.50 -16.23
CA SER A 6 -10.53 6.81 -15.73
C SER A 6 -9.35 7.48 -15.02
N PRO A 7 -9.20 8.81 -15.07
CA PRO A 7 -8.21 9.53 -14.26
C PRO A 7 -8.28 9.19 -12.76
N ARG A 8 -9.44 8.75 -12.27
CA ARG A 8 -9.66 8.32 -10.89
C ARG A 8 -8.92 7.03 -10.49
N HIS A 9 -8.45 6.27 -11.48
CA HIS A 9 -7.71 5.03 -11.27
C HIS A 9 -6.21 5.26 -11.09
N LEU A 10 -5.72 6.48 -11.38
CA LEU A 10 -4.30 6.81 -11.29
C LEU A 10 -3.70 6.53 -9.91
N PRO A 11 -4.32 6.95 -8.78
CA PRO A 11 -3.78 6.64 -7.46
C PRO A 11 -3.73 5.13 -7.20
N ALA A 12 -4.80 4.41 -7.53
CA ALA A 12 -4.86 2.96 -7.34
C ALA A 12 -3.80 2.22 -8.15
N LEU A 13 -3.61 2.58 -9.42
CA LEU A 13 -2.59 1.98 -10.27
C LEU A 13 -1.18 2.33 -9.79
N PHE A 14 -0.94 3.56 -9.35
CA PHE A 14 0.34 3.96 -8.78
C PHE A 14 0.68 3.19 -7.50
N ILE A 15 -0.29 3.02 -6.60
CA ILE A 15 -0.10 2.22 -5.38
C ILE A 15 0.15 0.76 -5.75
N THR A 16 -0.64 0.24 -6.68
CA THR A 16 -0.52 -1.15 -7.12
C THR A 16 0.87 -1.45 -7.70
N THR A 17 1.39 -0.54 -8.55
CA THR A 17 2.73 -0.70 -9.13
C THR A 17 3.83 -0.52 -8.08
N THR A 18 3.70 0.45 -7.18
CA THR A 18 4.67 0.67 -6.09
C THR A 18 4.68 -0.50 -5.10
N MET A 19 3.55 -1.11 -4.76
CA MET A 19 3.50 -2.31 -3.92
C MET A 19 4.11 -3.53 -4.61
N THR A 20 3.84 -3.70 -5.91
CA THR A 20 4.38 -4.82 -6.68
C THR A 20 5.89 -4.69 -6.85
N LEU A 21 6.35 -3.60 -7.46
CA LEU A 21 7.76 -3.36 -7.77
C LEU A 21 8.59 -3.02 -6.52
N GLY A 22 8.04 -2.20 -5.63
CA GLY A 22 8.68 -1.85 -4.37
C GLY A 22 8.78 -3.04 -3.41
N GLY A 23 7.79 -3.95 -3.41
CA GLY A 23 7.85 -5.18 -2.63
C GLY A 23 8.88 -6.19 -3.15
N MET A 24 9.20 -6.15 -4.45
CA MET A 24 10.26 -6.97 -5.07
C MET A 24 11.67 -6.40 -4.83
N TRP A 25 11.78 -5.10 -4.52
CA TRP A 25 13.05 -4.41 -4.35
C TRP A 25 14.02 -5.08 -3.35
N PRO A 26 13.57 -5.60 -2.18
CA PRO A 26 14.46 -6.29 -1.24
C PRO A 26 15.04 -7.60 -1.76
N MET A 27 14.39 -8.26 -2.72
CA MET A 27 14.92 -9.48 -3.35
C MET A 27 16.14 -9.18 -4.21
N LEU A 28 16.21 -7.97 -4.78
CA LEU A 28 17.33 -7.51 -5.58
C LEU A 28 18.42 -6.87 -4.71
N ASN A 29 18.03 -6.09 -3.70
CA ASN A 29 18.97 -5.44 -2.79
C ASN A 29 18.32 -5.09 -1.43
N ALA A 30 18.35 -6.04 -0.49
CA ALA A 30 17.75 -5.88 0.83
C ALA A 30 18.32 -4.69 1.62
N ARG A 31 19.64 -4.46 1.56
CA ARG A 31 20.30 -3.33 2.26
C ARG A 31 19.76 -1.98 1.77
N ARG A 32 19.75 -1.75 0.45
CA ARG A 32 19.21 -0.51 -0.13
C ARG A 32 17.73 -0.37 0.16
N ALA A 33 16.97 -1.47 0.14
CA ALA A 33 15.56 -1.44 0.47
C ALA A 33 15.28 -1.02 1.91
N MET A 34 16.07 -1.50 2.88
CA MET A 34 15.94 -1.11 4.28
C MET A 34 16.26 0.38 4.51
N LEU A 35 17.31 0.89 3.85
CA LEU A 35 17.66 2.32 3.93
C LEU A 35 16.57 3.22 3.31
N GLU A 36 16.01 2.79 2.19
CA GLU A 36 14.93 3.51 1.51
C GLU A 36 13.65 3.48 2.36
N PHE A 37 13.35 2.32 2.95
CA PHE A 37 12.27 2.15 3.92
C PHE A 37 12.42 3.11 5.11
N GLY A 38 13.66 3.44 5.48
CA GLY A 38 13.98 4.45 6.50
C GLY A 38 14.68 3.88 7.72
N LEU A 39 15.08 2.61 7.68
CA LEU A 39 15.86 1.98 8.73
C LEU A 39 17.29 2.55 8.76
N PRO A 40 17.90 2.64 9.95
CA PRO A 40 19.27 3.11 10.12
C PRO A 40 20.28 2.12 9.54
N ALA A 41 21.46 2.61 9.15
CA ALA A 41 22.54 1.80 8.57
C ALA A 41 22.93 0.60 9.45
N ARG A 42 22.89 0.75 10.78
CA ARG A 42 23.16 -0.34 11.74
C ARG A 42 22.26 -1.58 11.52
N ILE A 43 21.01 -1.39 11.11
CA ILE A 43 20.06 -2.49 10.83
C ILE A 43 20.26 -2.98 9.39
N ALA A 44 20.42 -2.06 8.44
CA ALA A 44 20.58 -2.41 7.03
C ALA A 44 21.88 -3.20 6.73
N GLU A 45 22.91 -3.05 7.56
CA GLU A 45 24.18 -3.77 7.45
C GLU A 45 24.17 -5.11 8.19
N ASN A 46 23.16 -5.39 9.00
CA ASN A 46 23.06 -6.66 9.69
C ASN A 46 22.52 -7.76 8.75
N PRO A 47 23.30 -8.83 8.46
CA PRO A 47 22.86 -9.90 7.56
C PRO A 47 21.61 -10.63 8.06
N ALA A 48 21.32 -10.63 9.36
CA ALA A 48 20.10 -11.23 9.91
C ALA A 48 18.82 -10.47 9.56
N ALA A 49 18.90 -9.16 9.25
CA ALA A 49 17.75 -8.34 8.89
C ALA A 49 17.28 -8.56 7.44
N ALA A 50 18.19 -8.99 6.56
CA ALA A 50 17.91 -9.21 5.14
C ALA A 50 16.79 -10.24 4.87
N PRO A 51 16.84 -11.48 5.41
CA PRO A 51 15.79 -12.46 5.17
C PRO A 51 14.44 -12.00 5.74
N VAL A 52 14.43 -11.33 6.90
CA VAL A 52 13.20 -10.80 7.51
C VAL A 52 12.55 -9.74 6.62
N MET A 53 13.35 -8.83 6.07
CA MET A 53 12.87 -7.82 5.12
C MET A 53 12.28 -8.47 3.87
N VAL A 54 12.98 -9.42 3.25
CA VAL A 54 12.51 -10.11 2.04
C VAL A 54 11.19 -10.84 2.29
N VAL A 55 11.10 -11.65 3.35
CA VAL A 55 9.88 -12.37 3.70
C VAL A 55 8.74 -11.39 4.06
N GLY A 56 9.06 -10.27 4.72
CA GLY A 56 8.13 -9.19 5.01
C GLY A 56 7.51 -8.60 3.73
N THR A 57 8.34 -8.18 2.78
CA THR A 57 7.88 -7.46 1.58
C THR A 57 7.24 -8.33 0.53
N VAL A 58 7.47 -9.65 0.55
CA VAL A 58 6.72 -10.60 -0.31
C VAL A 58 5.21 -10.45 -0.11
N ARG A 59 4.74 -10.19 1.12
CA ARG A 59 3.30 -9.95 1.38
C ARG A 59 2.80 -8.68 0.69
N THR A 60 3.61 -7.62 0.69
CA THR A 60 3.31 -6.38 -0.05
C THR A 60 3.23 -6.63 -1.55
N THR A 61 4.14 -7.43 -2.12
CA THR A 61 4.07 -7.83 -3.54
C THR A 61 2.82 -8.65 -3.85
N ILE A 62 2.46 -9.61 -2.99
CA ILE A 62 1.23 -10.41 -3.15
C ILE A 62 0.00 -9.50 -3.18
N ILE A 63 -0.08 -8.51 -2.29
CA ILE A 63 -1.20 -7.56 -2.28
C ILE A 63 -1.22 -6.74 -3.57
N GLY A 64 -0.08 -6.25 -4.05
CA GLY A 64 0.02 -5.56 -5.34
C GLY A 64 -0.45 -6.42 -6.53
N LEU A 65 -0.06 -7.69 -6.58
CA LEU A 65 -0.52 -8.63 -7.60
C LEU A 65 -2.03 -8.90 -7.52
N LEU A 66 -2.58 -9.01 -6.30
CA LEU A 66 -4.02 -9.14 -6.10
C LEU A 66 -4.77 -7.89 -6.59
N MET A 67 -4.27 -6.70 -6.28
CA MET A 67 -4.84 -5.44 -6.78
C MET A 67 -4.82 -5.38 -8.31
N LEU A 68 -3.73 -5.79 -8.97
CA LEU A 68 -3.66 -5.89 -10.44
C LEU A 68 -4.72 -6.85 -10.99
N ASN A 69 -4.85 -8.02 -10.38
CA ASN A 69 -5.82 -9.03 -10.82
C ASN A 69 -7.27 -8.54 -10.64
N PHE A 70 -7.61 -7.93 -9.51
CA PHE A 70 -8.94 -7.35 -9.29
C PHE A 70 -9.22 -6.17 -10.20
N TYR A 71 -8.22 -5.33 -10.46
CA TYR A 71 -8.31 -4.24 -11.43
C TYR A 71 -8.58 -4.78 -12.85
N ALA A 72 -7.84 -5.81 -13.28
CA ALA A 72 -8.04 -6.45 -14.58
C ALA A 72 -9.43 -7.09 -14.73
N ARG A 73 -10.05 -7.52 -13.62
CA ARG A 73 -11.42 -8.05 -13.56
C ARG A 73 -12.50 -6.97 -13.41
N GLY A 74 -12.13 -5.69 -13.34
CA GLY A 74 -13.08 -4.57 -13.14
C GLY A 74 -13.66 -4.47 -11.72
N GLN A 75 -13.12 -5.21 -10.75
CA GLN A 75 -13.60 -5.23 -9.36
C GLN A 75 -12.99 -4.08 -8.55
N LEU A 76 -13.29 -2.84 -8.96
CA LEU A 76 -12.66 -1.62 -8.42
C LEU A 76 -13.00 -1.38 -6.94
N GLU A 77 -14.17 -1.82 -6.47
CA GLU A 77 -14.58 -1.73 -5.06
C GLU A 77 -13.66 -2.58 -4.13
N VAL A 78 -13.15 -3.69 -4.64
CA VAL A 78 -12.19 -4.54 -3.92
C VAL A 78 -10.83 -3.86 -3.86
N VAL A 79 -10.41 -3.22 -4.95
CA VAL A 79 -9.16 -2.43 -5.01
C VAL A 79 -9.20 -1.28 -3.99
N ASP A 80 -10.31 -0.55 -3.92
CA ASP A 80 -10.54 0.52 -2.94
C ASP A 80 -10.49 -0.02 -1.49
N THR A 81 -11.04 -1.21 -1.25
CA THR A 81 -10.99 -1.86 0.07
C THR A 81 -9.55 -2.21 0.46
N ILE A 82 -8.78 -2.78 -0.47
CA ILE A 82 -7.37 -3.12 -0.23
C ILE A 82 -6.57 -1.84 0.05
N MET A 83 -6.79 -0.76 -0.70
CA MET A 83 -6.16 0.54 -0.45
C MET A 83 -6.50 1.10 0.93
N ALA A 84 -7.77 1.07 1.32
CA ALA A 84 -8.24 1.53 2.62
C ALA A 84 -7.54 0.78 3.77
N VAL A 85 -7.59 -0.56 3.74
CA VAL A 85 -7.05 -1.40 4.81
C VAL A 85 -5.53 -1.34 4.86
N THR A 86 -4.87 -1.46 3.70
CA THR A 86 -3.40 -1.44 3.64
C THR A 86 -2.86 -0.06 4.00
N GLY A 87 -3.44 1.02 3.46
CA GLY A 87 -3.01 2.38 3.77
C GLY A 87 -3.19 2.73 5.25
N ALA A 88 -4.30 2.32 5.86
CA ALA A 88 -4.57 2.60 7.27
C ALA A 88 -3.66 1.77 8.20
N TYR A 89 -3.61 0.45 7.99
CA TYR A 89 -2.92 -0.45 8.92
C TYR A 89 -1.41 -0.53 8.63
N ALA A 90 -1.01 -0.88 7.41
CA ALA A 90 0.41 -1.01 7.08
C ALA A 90 1.11 0.35 7.18
N GLY A 91 0.45 1.43 6.73
CA GLY A 91 0.96 2.79 6.89
C GLY A 91 1.20 3.20 8.34
N LEU A 92 0.29 2.84 9.25
CA LEU A 92 0.44 3.12 10.68
C LEU A 92 1.59 2.30 11.29
N VAL A 93 1.63 0.99 11.05
CA VAL A 93 2.66 0.10 11.61
C VAL A 93 4.05 0.45 11.08
N ASP A 94 4.19 0.67 9.77
CA ASP A 94 5.47 1.02 9.16
C ASP A 94 5.99 2.37 9.68
N SER A 95 5.09 3.34 9.88
CA SER A 95 5.47 4.65 10.43
C SER A 95 5.87 4.55 11.89
N TYR A 96 5.17 3.73 12.68
CA TYR A 96 5.53 3.47 14.08
C TYR A 96 6.93 2.85 14.19
N VAL A 97 7.24 1.83 13.39
CA VAL A 97 8.57 1.18 13.39
C VAL A 97 9.68 2.16 12.99
N VAL A 98 9.47 2.96 11.93
CA VAL A 98 10.49 3.95 11.49
C VAL A 98 10.66 5.09 12.49
N TRP A 99 9.62 5.43 13.23
CA TRP A 99 9.67 6.41 14.31
C TRP A 99 10.53 5.91 15.48
N GLU A 100 10.29 4.68 15.95
CA GLU A 100 11.07 4.03 17.01
C GLU A 100 12.56 3.91 16.64
N GLU A 101 12.86 3.66 15.37
CA GLU A 101 14.25 3.52 14.90
C GLU A 101 15.01 4.85 14.74
N GLY A 102 14.34 5.99 14.95
CA GLY A 102 14.95 7.31 15.05
C GLY A 102 14.91 8.15 13.78
N ASN A 103 14.04 7.83 12.81
CA ASN A 103 13.86 8.66 11.59
C ASN A 103 12.43 9.27 11.51
N PRO A 104 12.11 10.26 12.37
CA PRO A 104 10.76 10.79 12.48
C PRO A 104 10.28 11.48 11.20
N SER A 105 11.18 12.08 10.41
CA SER A 105 10.82 12.73 9.13
C SER A 105 10.27 11.73 8.11
N LYS A 106 10.94 10.58 7.93
CA LYS A 106 10.44 9.52 7.03
C LYS A 106 9.19 8.84 7.59
N ALA A 107 9.06 8.71 8.91
CA ALA A 107 7.86 8.18 9.55
C ALA A 107 6.62 9.05 9.30
N VAL A 108 6.73 10.37 9.48
CA VAL A 108 5.61 11.30 9.23
C VAL A 108 5.21 11.31 7.76
N PHE A 109 6.18 11.36 6.85
CA PHE A 109 5.89 11.32 5.41
C PHE A 109 5.13 10.03 5.02
N ARG A 110 5.55 8.88 5.55
CA ARG A 110 4.88 7.61 5.32
C ARG A 110 3.48 7.59 5.91
N LEU A 111 3.30 8.08 7.14
CA LEU A 111 1.99 8.14 7.77
C LEU A 111 1.01 8.99 6.96
N VAL A 112 1.42 10.22 6.61
CA VAL A 112 0.55 11.15 5.87
C VAL A 112 0.20 10.59 4.49
N SER A 113 1.20 10.09 3.74
CA SER A 113 0.95 9.52 2.41
C SER A 113 0.05 8.28 2.48
N SER A 114 0.30 7.35 3.40
CA SER A 114 -0.52 6.13 3.55
C SER A 114 -1.95 6.42 4.02
N TRP A 115 -2.16 7.45 4.85
CA TRP A 115 -3.50 7.86 5.28
C TRP A 115 -4.29 8.58 4.20
N LEU A 116 -3.63 9.38 3.35
CA LEU A 116 -4.28 9.94 2.14
C LEU A 116 -4.73 8.84 1.19
N ILE A 117 -3.90 7.80 1.02
CA ILE A 117 -4.24 6.60 0.26
C ILE A 117 -5.43 5.86 0.89
N ALA A 118 -5.44 5.70 2.21
CA ALA A 118 -6.52 5.06 2.93
C ALA A 118 -7.84 5.82 2.76
N ALA A 119 -7.80 7.15 2.91
CA ALA A 119 -8.95 8.01 2.71
C ALA A 119 -9.50 7.93 1.27
N TRP A 120 -8.62 7.83 0.28
CA TRP A 120 -9.01 7.65 -1.12
C TRP A 120 -9.78 6.33 -1.35
N GLY A 121 -9.28 5.24 -0.77
CA GLY A 121 -9.94 3.93 -0.82
C GLY A 121 -11.27 3.90 -0.05
N VAL A 122 -11.33 4.50 1.15
CA VAL A 122 -12.56 4.59 1.94
C VAL A 122 -13.63 5.41 1.21
N ALA A 123 -13.23 6.48 0.53
CA ALA A 123 -14.12 7.31 -0.27
C ALA A 123 -14.64 6.60 -1.54
N GLY A 124 -14.12 5.41 -1.89
CA GLY A 124 -14.53 4.67 -3.07
C GLY A 124 -14.23 5.42 -4.37
N MET A 125 -13.19 6.26 -4.35
CA MET A 125 -12.88 7.18 -5.45
C MET A 125 -12.43 6.43 -6.71
N THR A 126 -11.84 5.23 -6.57
CA THR A 126 -11.46 4.41 -7.72
C THR A 126 -12.67 3.70 -8.34
N ALA A 127 -13.62 3.21 -7.53
CA ALA A 127 -14.89 2.68 -8.04
C ALA A 127 -15.88 3.76 -8.51
N GLY A 128 -15.67 5.02 -8.11
CA GLY A 128 -16.55 6.14 -8.44
C GLY A 128 -17.89 6.12 -7.69
N ARG A 129 -17.99 5.34 -6.60
CA ARG A 129 -19.17 5.26 -5.73
C ARG A 129 -18.73 5.50 -4.29
N PRO A 130 -19.23 6.55 -3.63
CA PRO A 130 -19.03 6.71 -2.19
C PRO A 130 -19.57 5.47 -1.47
N ARG A 131 -18.74 4.82 -0.66
CA ARG A 131 -19.11 3.63 0.15
C ARG A 131 -20.31 3.88 1.07
N TRP A 132 -20.63 5.15 1.32
CA TRP A 132 -21.80 5.62 2.05
C TRP A 132 -22.91 6.07 1.09
N ASN A 133 -23.35 5.20 0.18
CA ASN A 133 -24.59 5.45 -0.55
C ASN A 133 -25.75 4.88 0.26
N ARG A 134 -26.65 5.75 0.73
CA ARG A 134 -27.82 5.41 1.57
C ARG A 134 -28.72 4.30 1.00
N SER A 135 -28.60 4.00 -0.29
CA SER A 135 -29.38 2.99 -1.00
C SER A 135 -29.03 1.54 -0.63
N ASP A 136 -27.81 1.24 -0.16
CA ASP A 136 -27.41 -0.14 0.18
C ASP A 136 -27.94 -0.57 1.56
N PHE A 137 -28.18 0.39 2.46
CA PHE A 137 -28.80 0.17 3.77
C PHE A 137 -30.30 -0.18 3.65
N LEU A 138 -30.94 0.17 2.54
CA LEU A 138 -32.36 -0.11 2.27
C LEU A 138 -32.59 -1.40 1.46
N ARG A 139 -31.52 -2.06 0.98
CA ARG A 139 -31.63 -3.36 0.28
C ARG A 139 -31.34 -4.57 1.19
N THR A 140 -31.05 -4.32 2.45
CA THR A 140 -30.72 -5.34 3.47
C THR A 140 -31.86 -5.60 4.46
N TRP A 141 -33.05 -5.04 4.22
CA TRP A 141 -34.28 -5.32 4.96
C TRP A 141 -35.43 -5.63 4.01
#